data_AF-A0A356QFE4-F1
#
_entry.id   AF-A0A356QFE4-F1
#
_cell.length_a   1.000
_cell.length_b   1.000
_cell.length_c   1.000
_cell.angle_alpha   90.00
_cell.angle_beta   90.00
_cell.angle_gamma   90.00
#
_symmetry.space_group_name_H-M   'P 1'
#
loop_
_entity.id
_entity.type
_entity.pdbx_description
1 polymer ?
#
loop_
_entity_poly.entity_id
_entity_poly.type
_entity_poly.pdbx_seq_one_letter_code
_entity_poly.pdbx_strand_id
1 'polypeptide(L)'
;AEAMAAEAERGQTAMLSVQAGVLGAGLLLLVLISVLTLRSIITPLKRASRFTLQIAGGNLAAHVPPKRRDEIGQLMDSLNTMRKSLSNIISDVKSGIDVVTPAAKDIASGNEALSTRTEQQAASLQQTASSMEEMTTTVRQNSDNAQEARRLADNNATRVTQTGELMTQLVANMQRITQSSQKMTDIINVIDSIAFQTNILALNASVEAARAGEHGRGFAVVAEEVRKLAGRSAGAAQEIRTLIDDSSQEVSVGAGLVEKAEAAISEVAEAARSVTHIMHDISAASAEQSSGITEVNQAVAEMDQATQQNALRVQETARAAVALEQQAGLLSLSVEAFRLNQSPLAATGLQPPVTATPKANVLPAGSAHNSSATSPVPTKKRQMASVEEWEEF
;
A
#
# COMPACT_ATOMS: atom_id res chain seq x y z
N ALA A 1 -44.07 122.86 65.42
CA ALA A 1 -42.94 121.94 65.65
C ALA A 1 -43.37 120.47 65.59
N GLU A 2 -44.47 120.08 66.26
CA GLU A 2 -44.98 118.70 66.23
C GLU A 2 -45.48 118.20 64.86
N ALA A 3 -46.00 119.07 63.99
CA ALA A 3 -46.43 118.69 62.64
C ALA A 3 -45.28 118.33 61.69
N MET A 4 -44.10 118.96 61.84
CA MET A 4 -42.91 118.64 61.02
C MET A 4 -42.21 117.34 61.48
N ALA A 5 -42.36 116.94 62.75
CA ALA A 5 -41.86 115.66 63.24
C ALA A 5 -42.70 114.48 62.71
N ALA A 6 -44.03 114.64 62.62
CA ALA A 6 -44.93 113.62 62.10
C ALA A 6 -44.80 113.37 60.59
N GLU A 7 -44.43 114.39 59.81
CA GLU A 7 -44.13 114.25 58.37
C GLU A 7 -42.78 113.56 58.11
N ALA A 8 -41.77 113.83 58.95
CA ALA A 8 -40.48 113.14 58.91
C ALA A 8 -40.60 111.64 59.29
N GLU A 9 -41.39 111.30 60.31
CA GLU A 9 -41.66 109.88 60.67
C GLU A 9 -42.44 109.13 59.59
N ARG A 10 -43.38 109.78 58.89
CA ARG A 10 -44.11 109.18 57.75
C ARG A 10 -43.20 108.97 56.53
N GLY A 11 -42.30 109.91 56.24
CA GLY A 11 -41.28 109.74 55.20
C GLY A 11 -40.30 108.61 55.51
N GLN A 12 -39.88 108.49 56.78
CA GLN A 12 -38.95 107.45 57.23
C GLN A 12 -39.61 106.06 57.25
N THR A 13 -40.87 105.93 57.67
CA THR A 13 -41.64 104.67 57.63
C THR A 13 -42.02 104.24 56.20
N ALA A 14 -42.33 105.19 55.31
CA ALA A 14 -42.53 104.91 53.88
C ALA A 14 -41.21 104.44 53.20
N MET A 15 -40.09 105.09 53.52
CA MET A 15 -38.77 104.69 53.00
C MET A 15 -38.33 103.32 53.54
N LEU A 16 -38.58 103.03 54.83
CA LEU A 16 -38.29 101.73 55.44
C LEU A 16 -39.16 100.59 54.89
N SER A 17 -40.45 100.83 54.62
CA SER A 17 -41.34 99.83 54.02
C SER A 17 -41.01 99.52 52.56
N VAL A 18 -40.61 100.53 51.77
CA VAL A 18 -40.09 100.33 50.41
C VAL A 18 -38.75 99.56 50.44
N GLN A 19 -37.83 99.90 51.35
CA GLN A 19 -36.58 99.16 51.53
C GLN A 19 -36.82 97.70 51.95
N ALA A 20 -37.74 97.45 52.89
CA ALA A 20 -38.12 96.10 53.29
C ALA A 20 -38.79 95.31 52.15
N GLY A 21 -39.62 95.96 51.33
CA GLY A 21 -40.23 95.36 50.14
C GLY A 21 -39.21 94.96 49.08
N VAL A 22 -38.22 95.81 48.80
CA VAL A 22 -37.12 95.51 47.86
C VAL A 22 -36.24 94.37 48.39
N LEU A 23 -35.91 94.37 49.69
CA LEU A 23 -35.15 93.28 50.31
C LEU A 23 -35.92 91.96 50.29
N GLY A 24 -37.22 91.98 50.59
CA GLY A 24 -38.09 90.80 50.56
C GLY A 24 -38.26 90.23 49.14
N ALA A 25 -38.49 91.10 48.15
CA ALA A 25 -38.54 90.69 46.75
C ALA A 25 -37.19 90.14 46.27
N GLY A 26 -36.07 90.77 46.64
CA GLY A 26 -34.73 90.28 46.35
C GLY A 26 -34.46 88.91 46.96
N LEU A 27 -34.88 88.67 48.19
CA LEU A 27 -34.72 87.38 48.88
C LEU A 27 -35.59 86.28 48.24
N LEU A 28 -36.84 86.59 47.87
CA LEU A 28 -37.71 85.67 47.13
C LEU A 28 -37.11 85.32 45.75
N LEU A 29 -36.54 86.31 45.06
CA LEU A 29 -35.92 86.13 43.76
C LEU A 29 -34.64 85.28 43.87
N LEU A 30 -33.83 85.47 44.93
CA LEU A 30 -32.68 84.63 45.25
C LEU A 30 -33.09 83.18 45.55
N VAL A 31 -34.13 82.97 46.36
CA VAL A 31 -34.66 81.62 46.64
C VAL A 31 -35.20 80.98 45.36
N LEU A 32 -35.92 81.72 44.52
CA LEU A 32 -36.44 81.22 43.26
C LEU A 32 -35.30 80.81 42.30
N ILE A 33 -34.31 81.67 42.09
CA ILE A 33 -33.12 81.35 41.27
C ILE A 33 -32.37 80.16 41.87
N SER A 34 -32.20 80.10 43.18
CA SER A 34 -31.54 78.97 43.86
C SER A 34 -32.29 77.66 43.65
N VAL A 35 -33.62 77.64 43.79
CA VAL A 35 -34.42 76.44 43.55
C VAL A 35 -34.40 76.03 42.08
N LEU A 36 -34.45 76.98 41.15
CA LEU A 36 -34.38 76.70 39.70
C LEU A 36 -33.01 76.15 39.28
N THR A 37 -31.92 76.75 39.76
CA THR A 37 -30.54 76.27 39.50
C THR A 37 -30.30 74.90 40.13
N LEU A 38 -30.69 74.71 41.39
CA LEU A 38 -30.57 73.43 42.10
C LEU A 38 -31.38 72.33 41.40
N ARG A 39 -32.61 72.62 40.95
CA ARG A 39 -33.41 71.67 40.16
C ARG A 39 -32.82 71.40 38.78
N SER A 40 -32.25 72.42 38.12
CA SER A 40 -31.62 72.32 36.80
C SER A 40 -30.33 71.49 36.81
N ILE A 41 -29.63 71.41 37.95
CA ILE A 41 -28.39 70.65 38.11
C ILE A 41 -28.62 69.26 38.74
N ILE A 42 -29.34 69.18 39.87
CA ILE A 42 -29.50 67.93 40.62
C ILE A 42 -30.32 66.90 39.83
N THR A 43 -31.38 67.33 39.13
CA THR A 43 -32.27 66.38 38.44
C THR A 43 -31.54 65.68 37.29
N PRO A 44 -30.82 66.38 36.40
CA PRO A 44 -30.00 65.75 35.37
C PRO A 44 -28.85 64.91 35.93
N LEU A 45 -28.17 65.34 36.99
CA LEU A 45 -27.12 64.53 37.63
C LEU A 45 -27.66 63.21 38.19
N LYS A 46 -28.84 63.22 38.82
CA LYS A 46 -29.52 61.99 39.26
C LYS A 46 -29.86 61.08 38.09
N ARG A 47 -30.21 61.62 36.92
CA ARG A 47 -30.46 60.84 35.69
C ARG A 47 -29.16 60.25 35.13
N ALA A 48 -28.07 61.02 35.09
CA ALA A 48 -26.75 60.56 34.69
C ALA A 48 -26.24 59.43 35.60
N SER A 49 -26.40 59.58 36.91
CA SER A 49 -26.07 58.55 37.90
C SER A 49 -26.89 57.27 37.67
N ARG A 50 -28.22 57.37 37.49
CA ARG A 50 -29.06 56.20 37.17
C ARG A 50 -28.66 55.52 35.85
N PHE A 51 -28.37 56.31 34.82
CA PHE A 51 -27.91 55.78 33.53
C PHE A 51 -26.58 55.04 33.66
N THR A 52 -25.65 55.59 34.45
CA THR A 52 -24.37 54.95 34.75
C THR A 52 -24.55 53.65 35.56
N LEU A 53 -25.45 53.65 36.55
CA LEU A 53 -25.77 52.44 37.33
C LEU A 53 -26.42 51.36 36.45
N GLN A 54 -27.24 51.75 35.45
CA GLN A 54 -27.77 50.81 34.47
C GLN A 54 -26.66 50.20 33.62
N ILE A 55 -25.70 51.00 33.13
CA ILE A 55 -24.54 50.50 32.39
C ILE A 55 -23.68 49.56 33.26
N ALA A 56 -23.41 49.95 34.51
CA ALA A 56 -22.63 49.14 35.45
C ALA A 56 -23.32 47.83 35.82
N GLY A 57 -24.66 47.81 35.85
CA GLY A 57 -25.47 46.59 36.02
C GLY A 57 -25.65 45.77 34.74
N GLY A 58 -24.88 46.05 33.68
CA GLY A 58 -24.92 45.31 32.41
C GLY A 58 -26.05 45.72 31.46
N ASN A 59 -26.90 46.67 31.79
CA ASN A 59 -27.98 47.13 30.90
C ASN A 59 -27.47 48.16 29.87
N LEU A 60 -26.89 47.66 28.78
CA LEU A 60 -26.42 48.47 27.65
C LEU A 60 -27.54 48.88 26.67
N ALA A 61 -28.74 48.33 26.89
CA ALA A 61 -29.98 48.69 26.22
C ALA A 61 -30.67 49.95 26.79
N ALA A 62 -30.12 50.52 27.87
CA ALA A 62 -30.65 51.70 28.55
C ALA A 62 -30.88 52.89 27.59
N HIS A 63 -32.05 53.53 27.73
CA HIS A 63 -32.43 54.69 26.91
C HIS A 63 -31.62 55.93 27.30
N VAL A 64 -31.11 56.65 26.30
CA VAL A 64 -30.31 57.86 26.50
C VAL A 64 -31.25 59.01 26.91
N PRO A 65 -31.00 59.70 28.04
CA PRO A 65 -31.81 60.85 28.44
C PRO A 65 -31.74 62.02 27.43
N PRO A 66 -32.71 62.96 27.44
CA PRO A 66 -32.83 64.00 26.42
C PRO A 66 -31.61 64.93 26.34
N LYS A 67 -31.26 65.35 25.12
CA LYS A 67 -30.10 66.20 24.82
C LYS A 67 -30.19 67.56 25.53
N ARG A 68 -29.06 67.99 26.10
CA ARG A 68 -28.82 69.34 26.62
C ARG A 68 -27.58 69.92 25.93
N ARG A 69 -27.46 71.25 25.93
CA ARG A 69 -26.33 72.00 25.31
C ARG A 69 -25.37 72.59 26.36
N ASP A 70 -25.39 72.07 27.57
CA ASP A 70 -24.54 72.48 28.69
C ASP A 70 -23.54 71.36 29.05
N GLU A 71 -22.72 71.59 30.07
CA GLU A 71 -21.69 70.67 30.56
C GLU A 71 -22.29 69.31 30.98
N ILE A 72 -23.54 69.32 31.48
CA ILE A 72 -24.25 68.09 31.81
C ILE A 72 -24.64 67.33 30.53
N GLY A 73 -25.04 68.04 29.47
CA GLY A 73 -25.21 67.46 28.14
C GLY A 73 -23.95 66.77 27.62
N GLN A 74 -22.79 67.42 27.76
CA GLN A 74 -21.49 66.86 27.35
C GLN A 74 -21.10 65.61 28.17
N LEU A 75 -21.36 65.62 29.48
CA LEU A 75 -21.20 64.44 30.33
C LEU A 75 -22.08 63.27 29.86
N MET A 76 -23.35 63.54 29.52
CA MET A 76 -24.28 62.52 29.04
C MET A 76 -23.87 61.96 27.68
N ASP A 77 -23.39 62.79 26.76
CA ASP A 77 -22.86 62.33 25.47
C ASP A 77 -21.61 61.45 25.65
N SER A 78 -20.75 61.79 26.62
CA SER A 78 -19.57 60.97 26.97
C SER A 78 -19.98 59.60 27.55
N LEU A 79 -20.95 59.57 28.47
CA LEU A 79 -21.50 58.33 29.03
C LEU A 79 -22.19 57.47 27.96
N ASN A 80 -22.91 58.09 27.02
CA ASN A 80 -23.53 57.38 25.90
C ASN A 80 -22.48 56.82 24.94
N THR A 81 -21.40 57.55 24.70
CA THR A 81 -20.26 57.06 23.91
C THR A 81 -19.64 55.83 24.57
N MET A 82 -19.38 55.89 25.88
CA MET A 82 -18.89 54.74 26.66
C MET A 82 -19.83 53.53 26.54
N ARG A 83 -21.15 53.74 26.70
CA ARG A 83 -22.16 52.67 26.52
C ARG A 83 -22.12 52.07 25.11
N LYS A 84 -22.03 52.89 24.07
CA LYS A 84 -21.92 52.41 22.67
C LYS A 84 -20.66 51.56 22.48
N SER A 85 -19.51 52.03 22.96
CA SER A 85 -18.25 51.29 22.87
C SER A 85 -18.32 49.94 23.59
N LEU A 86 -18.86 49.91 24.82
CA LEU A 86 -19.10 48.66 25.55
C LEU A 86 -20.07 47.73 24.79
N SER A 87 -21.16 48.28 24.24
CA SER A 87 -22.13 47.51 23.46
C SER A 87 -21.49 46.88 22.22
N ASN A 88 -20.61 47.59 21.53
CA ASN A 88 -19.90 47.08 20.36
C ASN A 88 -18.92 45.97 20.77
N ILE A 89 -18.09 46.19 21.80
CA ILE A 89 -17.14 45.19 22.30
C ILE A 89 -17.87 43.91 22.70
N ILE A 90 -18.97 44.01 23.46
CA ILE A 90 -19.76 42.85 23.87
C ILE A 90 -20.41 42.14 22.68
N SER A 91 -20.88 42.89 21.68
CA SER A 91 -21.41 42.32 20.43
C SER A 91 -20.33 41.56 19.65
N ASP A 92 -19.12 42.10 19.55
CA ASP A 92 -18.00 41.47 18.86
C ASP A 92 -17.55 40.19 19.58
N VAL A 93 -17.47 40.21 20.91
CA VAL A 93 -17.17 39.02 21.72
C VAL A 93 -18.24 37.96 21.54
N LYS A 94 -19.54 38.33 21.57
CA LYS A 94 -20.64 37.40 21.32
C LYS A 94 -20.53 36.76 19.93
N SER A 95 -20.29 37.57 18.90
CA SER A 95 -20.09 37.06 17.54
C SER A 95 -18.89 36.11 17.46
N GLY A 96 -17.81 36.37 18.19
CA GLY A 96 -16.66 35.47 18.27
C GLY A 96 -16.99 34.13 18.91
N ILE A 97 -17.77 34.13 20.00
CA ILE A 97 -18.22 32.89 20.67
C ILE A 97 -19.13 32.06 19.76
N ASP A 98 -20.04 32.71 19.03
CA ASP A 98 -20.95 32.06 18.07
C ASP A 98 -20.19 31.38 16.91
N VAL A 99 -18.93 31.78 16.65
CA VAL A 99 -18.03 31.15 15.67
C VAL A 99 -17.14 30.07 16.30
N VAL A 100 -16.55 30.35 17.47
CA VAL A 100 -15.59 29.45 18.13
C VAL A 100 -16.27 28.17 18.63
N THR A 101 -17.48 28.29 19.18
CA THR A 101 -18.22 27.13 19.74
C THR A 101 -18.49 26.04 18.69
N PRO A 102 -19.13 26.33 17.54
CA PRO A 102 -19.32 25.31 16.51
C PRO A 102 -18.00 24.80 15.93
N ALA A 103 -16.99 25.67 15.75
CA ALA A 103 -15.67 25.25 15.27
C ALA A 103 -14.99 24.25 16.22
N ALA A 104 -15.07 24.46 17.54
CA ALA A 104 -14.55 23.52 18.53
C ALA A 104 -15.26 22.16 18.48
N LYS A 105 -16.59 22.17 18.30
CA LYS A 105 -17.39 20.94 18.14
C LYS A 105 -17.06 20.19 16.84
N ASP A 106 -16.85 20.91 15.74
CA ASP A 106 -16.43 20.33 14.47
C ASP A 106 -15.04 19.71 14.58
N ILE A 107 -14.09 20.37 15.28
CA ILE A 107 -12.78 19.80 15.59
C ILE A 107 -12.93 18.51 16.39
N ALA A 108 -13.78 18.49 17.43
CA ALA A 108 -14.00 17.30 18.26
C ALA A 108 -14.54 16.12 17.42
N SER A 109 -15.55 16.37 16.58
CA SER A 109 -16.12 15.34 15.70
C SER A 109 -15.12 14.86 14.63
N GLY A 110 -14.39 15.78 14.00
CA GLY A 110 -13.33 15.42 13.05
C GLY A 110 -12.21 14.61 13.69
N ASN A 111 -11.90 14.90 14.95
CA ASN A 111 -10.89 14.18 15.70
C ASN A 111 -11.34 12.77 16.13
N GLU A 112 -12.64 12.56 16.40
CA GLU A 112 -13.20 11.22 16.59
C GLU A 112 -13.04 10.36 15.33
N ALA A 113 -13.38 10.91 14.15
CA ALA A 113 -13.18 10.22 12.87
C ALA A 113 -11.69 9.92 12.61
N LEU A 114 -10.79 10.84 12.98
CA LEU A 114 -9.34 10.61 12.89
C LEU A 114 -8.88 9.51 13.84
N SER A 115 -9.45 9.40 15.05
CA SER A 115 -9.19 8.31 15.99
C SER A 115 -9.55 6.96 15.38
N THR A 116 -10.77 6.81 14.86
CA THR A 116 -11.23 5.58 14.21
C THR A 116 -10.34 5.19 13.03
N ARG A 117 -9.93 6.15 12.21
CA ARG A 117 -9.01 5.89 11.09
C ARG A 117 -7.62 5.47 11.58
N THR A 118 -7.12 6.06 12.66
CA THR A 118 -5.82 5.70 13.26
C THR A 118 -5.86 4.29 13.83
N GLU A 119 -6.95 3.90 14.50
CA GLU A 119 -7.17 2.52 14.98
C GLU A 119 -7.25 1.51 13.85
N GLN A 120 -7.99 1.82 12.78
CA GLN A 120 -8.08 0.96 11.60
C GLN A 120 -6.73 0.82 10.89
N GLN A 121 -5.95 1.90 10.84
CA GLN A 121 -4.60 1.88 10.28
C GLN A 121 -3.67 1.01 11.13
N ALA A 122 -3.74 1.09 12.46
CA ALA A 122 -2.98 0.21 13.34
C ALA A 122 -3.32 -1.27 13.11
N ALA A 123 -4.61 -1.60 12.99
CA ALA A 123 -5.05 -2.97 12.70
C ALA A 123 -4.54 -3.45 11.33
N SER A 124 -4.55 -2.58 10.32
CA SER A 124 -4.02 -2.90 8.98
C SER A 124 -2.51 -3.12 9.01
N LEU A 125 -1.76 -2.30 9.75
CA LEU A 125 -0.31 -2.46 9.93
C LEU A 125 0.03 -3.76 10.65
N GLN A 126 -0.74 -4.15 11.66
CA GLN A 126 -0.57 -5.44 12.34
C GLN A 126 -0.73 -6.62 11.37
N GLN A 127 -1.77 -6.58 10.52
CA GLN A 127 -1.98 -7.61 9.51
C GLN A 127 -0.86 -7.61 8.47
N THR A 128 -0.42 -6.44 8.00
CA THR A 128 0.71 -6.32 7.08
C THR A 128 1.97 -6.91 7.70
N ALA A 129 2.30 -6.58 8.95
CA ALA A 129 3.46 -7.13 9.65
C ALA A 129 3.40 -8.67 9.74
N SER A 130 2.25 -9.24 10.08
CA SER A 130 2.06 -10.69 10.11
C SER A 130 2.26 -11.32 8.72
N SER A 131 1.73 -10.70 7.66
CA SER A 131 1.95 -11.18 6.28
C SER A 131 3.42 -11.06 5.86
N MET A 132 4.15 -10.04 6.34
CA MET A 132 5.57 -9.88 6.07
C MET A 132 6.41 -10.97 6.78
N GLU A 133 6.05 -11.39 8.00
CA GLU A 133 6.70 -12.51 8.70
C GLU A 133 6.48 -13.84 7.96
N GLU A 134 5.25 -14.09 7.50
CA GLU A 134 4.93 -15.28 6.71
C GLU A 134 5.66 -15.29 5.36
N MET A 135 5.72 -14.13 4.69
CA MET A 135 6.48 -13.97 3.45
C MET A 135 7.98 -14.17 3.67
N THR A 136 8.55 -13.65 4.76
CA THR A 136 9.95 -13.86 5.14
C THR A 136 10.25 -15.34 5.30
N THR A 137 9.36 -16.06 5.99
CA THR A 137 9.48 -17.52 6.21
C THR A 137 9.43 -18.28 4.89
N THR A 138 8.49 -17.93 4.02
CA THR A 138 8.30 -18.58 2.71
C THR A 138 9.49 -18.33 1.78
N VAL A 139 10.00 -17.10 1.72
CA VAL A 139 11.18 -16.76 0.91
C VAL A 139 12.43 -17.49 1.41
N ARG A 140 12.60 -17.61 2.74
CA ARG A 140 13.68 -18.40 3.32
C ARG A 140 13.56 -19.88 2.92
N GLN A 141 12.38 -20.45 3.06
CA GLN A 141 12.10 -21.84 2.67
C GLN A 141 12.36 -22.08 1.17
N ASN A 142 12.02 -21.12 0.31
CA ASN A 142 12.33 -21.20 -1.12
C ASN A 142 13.83 -21.21 -1.39
N SER A 143 14.61 -20.39 -0.68
CA SER A 143 16.07 -20.39 -0.80
C SER A 143 16.68 -21.72 -0.36
N ASP A 144 16.24 -22.26 0.78
CA ASP A 144 16.69 -23.55 1.30
C ASP A 144 16.33 -24.69 0.33
N ASN A 145 15.10 -24.69 -0.20
CA ASN A 145 14.62 -25.65 -1.20
C ASN A 145 15.43 -25.57 -2.50
N ALA A 146 15.73 -24.36 -2.98
CA ALA A 146 16.54 -24.17 -4.18
C ALA A 146 17.96 -24.71 -3.98
N GLN A 147 18.54 -24.51 -2.79
CA GLN A 147 19.87 -25.03 -2.46
C GLN A 147 19.88 -26.57 -2.41
N GLU A 148 18.87 -27.19 -1.80
CA GLU A 148 18.73 -28.65 -1.74
C GLU A 148 18.48 -29.25 -3.13
N ALA A 149 17.61 -28.65 -3.93
CA ALA A 149 17.35 -29.06 -5.31
C ALA A 149 18.60 -28.95 -6.19
N ARG A 150 19.40 -27.89 -6.02
CA ARG A 150 20.70 -27.73 -6.68
C ARG A 150 21.66 -28.86 -6.32
N ARG A 151 21.75 -29.21 -5.03
CA ARG A 151 22.58 -30.32 -4.54
C ARG A 151 22.14 -31.65 -5.14
N LEU A 152 20.84 -31.90 -5.25
CA LEU A 152 20.30 -33.10 -5.89
C LEU A 152 20.63 -33.16 -7.38
N ALA A 153 20.49 -32.03 -8.09
CA ALA A 153 20.82 -31.94 -9.50
C ALA A 153 22.31 -32.20 -9.78
N ASP A 154 23.21 -31.66 -8.94
CA ASP A 154 24.67 -31.86 -9.04
C ASP A 154 25.06 -33.34 -8.79
N ASN A 155 24.48 -33.96 -7.76
CA ASN A 155 24.65 -35.39 -7.50
C ASN A 155 24.13 -36.24 -8.67
N ASN A 156 23.00 -35.86 -9.28
CA ASN A 156 22.47 -36.56 -10.43
C ASN A 156 23.39 -36.42 -11.65
N ALA A 157 23.89 -35.22 -11.94
CA ALA A 157 24.86 -34.98 -13.01
C ALA A 157 26.13 -35.84 -12.84
N THR A 158 26.61 -35.99 -11.60
CA THR A 158 27.74 -36.88 -11.29
C THR A 158 27.43 -38.35 -11.59
N ARG A 159 26.26 -38.85 -11.16
CA ARG A 159 25.83 -40.23 -11.44
C ARG A 159 25.62 -40.49 -12.94
N VAL A 160 25.08 -39.52 -13.65
CA VAL A 160 24.88 -39.59 -15.11
C VAL A 160 26.23 -39.66 -15.83
N THR A 161 27.23 -38.87 -15.39
CA THR A 161 28.60 -38.93 -15.93
C THR A 161 29.22 -40.31 -15.74
N GLN A 162 29.12 -40.88 -14.53
CA GLN A 162 29.59 -42.25 -14.24
C GLN A 162 28.86 -43.31 -15.09
N THR A 163 27.56 -43.12 -15.32
CA THR A 163 26.77 -44.02 -16.16
C THR A 163 27.21 -43.92 -17.63
N GLY A 164 27.53 -42.72 -18.11
CA GLY A 164 28.11 -42.50 -19.43
C GLY A 164 29.43 -43.26 -19.64
N GLU A 165 30.35 -43.20 -18.66
CA GLU A 165 31.61 -43.96 -18.71
C GLU A 165 31.38 -45.47 -18.81
N LEU A 166 30.38 -46.01 -18.11
CA LEU A 166 30.01 -47.42 -18.19
C LEU A 166 29.45 -47.79 -19.58
N MET A 167 28.66 -46.91 -20.21
CA MET A 167 28.18 -47.12 -21.57
C MET A 167 29.32 -47.12 -22.59
N THR A 168 30.28 -46.20 -22.48
CA THR A 168 31.48 -46.20 -23.32
C THR A 168 32.26 -47.51 -23.20
N GLN A 169 32.42 -48.04 -21.98
CA GLN A 169 33.05 -49.35 -21.75
C GLN A 169 32.24 -50.49 -22.39
N LEU A 170 30.91 -50.43 -22.33
CA LEU A 170 30.03 -51.42 -22.93
C LEU A 170 30.13 -51.44 -24.46
N VAL A 171 30.15 -50.26 -25.12
CA VAL A 171 30.38 -50.15 -26.57
C VAL A 171 31.73 -50.75 -26.95
N ALA A 172 32.79 -50.44 -26.20
CA ALA A 172 34.12 -51.02 -26.43
C ALA A 172 34.11 -52.55 -26.28
N ASN A 173 33.35 -53.10 -25.33
CA ASN A 173 33.19 -54.55 -25.17
C ASN A 173 32.46 -55.17 -26.37
N MET A 174 31.38 -54.56 -26.85
CA MET A 174 30.65 -55.02 -28.04
C MET A 174 31.55 -55.04 -29.28
N GLN A 175 32.36 -54.00 -29.49
CA GLN A 175 33.34 -53.96 -30.59
C GLN A 175 34.37 -55.10 -30.50
N ARG A 176 34.85 -55.43 -29.30
CA ARG A 176 35.77 -56.57 -29.10
C ARG A 176 35.08 -57.90 -29.38
N ILE A 177 33.81 -58.06 -29.01
CA ILE A 177 33.02 -59.25 -29.32
C ILE A 177 32.85 -59.39 -30.84
N THR A 178 32.45 -58.32 -31.55
CA THR A 178 32.34 -58.32 -33.01
C THR A 178 33.66 -58.71 -33.69
N GLN A 179 34.79 -58.16 -33.22
CA GLN A 179 36.10 -58.52 -33.77
C GLN A 179 36.47 -59.99 -33.47
N SER A 180 36.07 -60.52 -32.31
CA SER A 180 36.27 -61.93 -31.97
C SER A 180 35.40 -62.86 -32.82
N SER A 181 34.15 -62.48 -33.08
CA SER A 181 33.24 -63.22 -33.97
C SER A 181 33.80 -63.28 -35.39
N GLN A 182 34.32 -62.17 -35.92
CA GLN A 182 34.96 -62.16 -37.25
C GLN A 182 36.14 -63.13 -37.34
N LYS A 183 37.00 -63.16 -36.31
CA LYS A 183 38.12 -64.12 -36.24
C LYS A 183 37.62 -65.57 -36.19
N MET A 184 36.53 -65.84 -35.47
CA MET A 184 35.91 -67.17 -35.44
C MET A 184 35.42 -67.56 -36.85
N THR A 185 34.74 -66.66 -37.56
CA THR A 185 34.29 -66.89 -38.94
C THR A 185 35.46 -67.23 -39.86
N ASP A 186 36.58 -66.53 -39.75
CA ASP A 186 37.80 -66.82 -40.53
C ASP A 186 38.36 -68.22 -40.23
N ILE A 187 38.38 -68.64 -38.95
CA ILE A 187 38.81 -69.98 -38.54
C ILE A 187 37.87 -71.05 -39.09
N ILE A 188 36.56 -70.83 -39.02
CA ILE A 188 35.55 -71.76 -39.54
C ILE A 188 35.66 -71.88 -41.07
N ASN A 189 35.97 -70.79 -41.78
CA ASN A 189 36.27 -70.83 -43.23
C ASN A 189 37.47 -71.74 -43.55
N VAL A 190 38.51 -71.72 -42.71
CA VAL A 190 39.67 -72.61 -42.86
C VAL A 190 39.29 -74.07 -42.58
N ILE A 191 38.51 -74.33 -41.52
CA ILE A 191 38.05 -75.69 -41.18
C ILE A 191 37.19 -76.28 -42.31
N ASP A 192 36.26 -75.50 -42.85
CA ASP A 192 35.41 -75.88 -43.98
C ASP A 192 36.26 -76.18 -45.24
N SER A 193 37.27 -75.36 -45.50
CA SER A 193 38.25 -75.59 -46.58
C SER A 193 39.06 -76.88 -46.37
N ILE A 194 39.49 -77.18 -45.13
CA ILE A 194 40.18 -78.43 -44.78
C ILE A 194 39.24 -79.63 -44.96
N ALA A 195 37.99 -79.53 -44.53
CA ALA A 195 36.99 -80.57 -44.71
C ALA A 195 36.74 -80.85 -46.21
N PHE A 196 36.63 -79.80 -47.03
CA PHE A 196 36.52 -79.94 -48.49
C PHE A 196 37.76 -80.61 -49.10
N GLN A 197 38.98 -80.17 -48.75
CA GLN A 197 40.22 -80.79 -49.22
C GLN A 197 40.30 -82.27 -48.81
N THR A 198 39.93 -82.59 -47.57
CA THR A 198 39.90 -83.97 -47.05
C THR A 198 38.88 -84.83 -47.81
N ASN A 199 37.72 -84.27 -48.15
CA ASN A 199 36.69 -84.93 -48.96
C ASN A 199 37.21 -85.24 -50.38
N ILE A 200 37.94 -84.32 -51.02
CA ILE A 200 38.57 -84.55 -52.33
C ILE A 200 39.68 -85.59 -52.25
N LEU A 201 40.53 -85.54 -51.22
CA LEU A 201 41.58 -86.52 -50.94
C LEU A 201 41.00 -87.93 -50.75
N ALA A 202 39.94 -88.04 -49.96
CA ALA A 202 39.23 -89.28 -49.72
C ALA A 202 38.59 -89.84 -51.00
N LEU A 203 37.97 -88.98 -51.82
CA LEU A 203 37.44 -89.37 -53.12
C LEU A 203 38.54 -89.92 -54.05
N ASN A 204 39.68 -89.24 -54.14
CA ASN A 204 40.82 -89.69 -54.92
C ASN A 204 41.35 -91.05 -54.41
N ALA A 205 41.42 -91.24 -53.09
CA ALA A 205 41.81 -92.50 -52.48
C ALA A 205 40.81 -93.63 -52.77
N SER A 206 39.50 -93.36 -52.72
CA SER A 206 38.45 -94.33 -53.10
C SER A 206 38.59 -94.76 -54.56
N VAL A 207 38.90 -93.82 -55.46
CA VAL A 207 39.12 -94.09 -56.90
C VAL A 207 40.36 -94.96 -57.10
N GLU A 208 41.49 -94.65 -56.46
CA GLU A 208 42.72 -95.44 -56.59
C GLU A 208 42.59 -96.83 -55.93
N ALA A 209 41.85 -96.93 -54.83
CA ALA A 209 41.51 -98.20 -54.20
C ALA A 209 40.63 -99.08 -55.11
N ALA A 210 39.66 -98.50 -55.83
CA ALA A 210 38.88 -99.20 -56.83
C ALA A 210 39.75 -99.67 -58.01
N ARG A 211 40.76 -98.89 -58.39
CA ARG A 211 41.72 -99.22 -59.45
C ARG A 211 42.63 -100.41 -59.09
N ALA A 212 42.96 -100.58 -57.80
CA ALA A 212 43.74 -101.70 -57.28
C ALA A 212 42.97 -103.02 -57.15
N GLY A 213 41.66 -103.05 -57.47
CA GLY A 213 40.83 -104.25 -57.45
C GLY A 213 40.71 -104.89 -56.06
N GLU A 214 40.85 -106.22 -55.97
CA GLU A 214 40.69 -106.97 -54.71
C GLU A 214 41.71 -106.58 -53.63
N HIS A 215 42.90 -106.09 -54.02
CA HIS A 215 43.93 -105.65 -53.07
C HIS A 215 43.62 -104.27 -52.44
N GLY A 216 42.77 -103.46 -53.06
CA GLY A 216 42.39 -102.12 -52.59
C GLY A 216 41.15 -102.08 -51.70
N ARG A 217 40.47 -103.22 -51.50
CA ARG A 217 39.16 -103.31 -50.85
C ARG A 217 39.11 -102.70 -49.44
N GLY A 218 40.15 -102.94 -48.63
CA GLY A 218 40.29 -102.36 -47.29
C GLY A 218 40.52 -100.84 -47.31
N PHE A 219 41.31 -100.35 -48.27
CA PHE A 219 41.56 -98.92 -48.47
C PHE A 219 40.31 -98.17 -48.95
N ALA A 220 39.48 -98.79 -49.79
CA ALA A 220 38.23 -98.20 -50.27
C ALA A 220 37.23 -97.93 -49.12
N VAL A 221 37.14 -98.85 -48.15
CA VAL A 221 36.26 -98.67 -46.97
C VAL A 221 36.76 -97.52 -46.09
N VAL A 222 38.07 -97.44 -45.84
CA VAL A 222 38.66 -96.35 -45.06
C VAL A 222 38.46 -95.01 -45.78
N ALA A 223 38.67 -94.97 -47.09
CA ALA A 223 38.48 -93.76 -47.89
C ALA A 223 37.02 -93.26 -47.87
N GLU A 224 36.03 -94.15 -47.95
CA GLU A 224 34.61 -93.77 -47.83
C GLU A 224 34.25 -93.28 -46.41
N GLU A 225 34.81 -93.89 -45.36
CA GLU A 225 34.58 -93.43 -43.98
C GLU A 225 35.23 -92.05 -43.73
N VAL A 226 36.44 -91.81 -44.24
CA VAL A 226 37.10 -90.49 -44.20
C VAL A 226 36.27 -89.46 -44.96
N ARG A 227 35.72 -89.83 -46.12
CA ARG A 227 34.84 -88.95 -46.92
C ARG A 227 33.57 -88.57 -46.14
N LYS A 228 32.94 -89.55 -45.47
CA LYS A 228 31.76 -89.31 -44.63
C LYS A 228 32.08 -88.43 -43.42
N LEU A 229 33.24 -88.62 -42.79
CA LEU A 229 33.72 -87.76 -41.70
C LEU A 229 34.00 -86.32 -42.16
N ALA A 230 34.60 -86.16 -43.35
CA ALA A 230 34.82 -84.87 -43.96
C ALA A 230 33.49 -84.14 -44.26
N GLY A 231 32.50 -84.84 -44.81
CA GLY A 231 31.14 -84.30 -45.02
C GLY A 231 30.46 -83.89 -43.72
N ARG A 232 30.57 -84.69 -42.65
CA ARG A 232 30.07 -84.31 -41.31
C ARG A 232 30.78 -83.08 -40.75
N SER A 233 32.09 -82.96 -40.97
CA SER A 233 32.88 -81.81 -40.51
C SER A 233 32.48 -80.52 -41.24
N ALA A 234 32.25 -80.58 -42.55
CA ALA A 234 31.74 -79.46 -43.32
C ALA A 234 30.34 -79.02 -42.86
N GLY A 235 29.44 -79.98 -42.61
CA GLY A 235 28.11 -79.69 -42.05
C GLY A 235 28.17 -79.00 -40.69
N ALA A 236 29.00 -79.50 -39.77
CA ALA A 236 29.21 -78.89 -38.46
C ALA A 236 29.85 -77.50 -38.56
N ALA A 237 30.82 -77.30 -39.47
CA ALA A 237 31.42 -76.00 -39.71
C ALA A 237 30.38 -74.98 -40.20
N GLN A 238 29.46 -75.40 -41.09
CA GLN A 238 28.36 -74.55 -41.56
C GLN A 238 27.39 -74.19 -40.44
N GLU A 239 27.00 -75.13 -39.57
CA GLU A 239 26.15 -74.84 -38.41
C GLU A 239 26.81 -73.84 -37.45
N ILE A 240 28.11 -74.01 -37.15
CA ILE A 240 28.86 -73.07 -36.30
C ILE A 240 28.93 -71.68 -36.95
N ARG A 241 29.15 -71.62 -38.28
CA ARG A 241 29.16 -70.35 -39.03
C ARG A 241 27.83 -69.61 -38.85
N THR A 242 26.70 -70.28 -39.05
CA THR A 242 25.37 -69.68 -38.85
C THR A 242 25.20 -69.15 -37.42
N LEU A 243 25.59 -69.90 -36.39
CA LEU A 243 25.51 -69.45 -34.99
C LEU A 243 26.37 -68.22 -34.70
N ILE A 244 27.55 -68.13 -35.31
CA ILE A 244 28.43 -66.95 -35.18
C ILE A 244 27.81 -65.74 -35.88
N ASP A 245 27.27 -65.92 -37.08
CA ASP A 245 26.64 -64.85 -37.86
C ASP A 245 25.41 -64.30 -37.11
N ASP A 246 24.56 -65.19 -36.57
CA ASP A 246 23.41 -64.81 -35.74
C ASP A 246 23.85 -64.04 -34.48
N SER A 247 24.87 -64.55 -33.77
CA SER A 247 25.42 -63.88 -32.58
C SER A 247 26.01 -62.50 -32.91
N SER A 248 26.69 -62.38 -34.06
CA SER A 248 27.26 -61.12 -34.54
C SER A 248 26.16 -60.10 -34.86
N GLN A 249 25.07 -60.55 -35.46
CA GLN A 249 23.90 -59.71 -35.73
C GLN A 249 23.26 -59.21 -34.43
N GLU A 250 23.06 -60.07 -33.43
CA GLU A 250 22.53 -59.66 -32.12
C GLU A 250 23.44 -58.63 -31.42
N VAL A 251 24.76 -58.84 -31.45
CA VAL A 251 25.73 -57.89 -30.89
C VAL A 251 25.68 -56.55 -31.61
N SER A 252 25.52 -56.55 -32.95
CA SER A 252 25.39 -55.31 -33.72
C SER A 252 24.11 -54.54 -33.37
N VAL A 253 22.99 -55.23 -33.18
CA VAL A 253 21.74 -54.62 -32.73
C VAL A 253 21.90 -54.06 -31.30
N GLY A 254 22.54 -54.83 -30.42
CA GLY A 254 22.85 -54.41 -29.05
C GLY A 254 23.72 -53.15 -29.00
N ALA A 255 24.76 -53.07 -29.83
CA ALA A 255 25.61 -51.88 -29.93
C ALA A 255 24.82 -50.63 -30.32
N GLY A 256 23.91 -50.74 -31.30
CA GLY A 256 23.05 -49.63 -31.70
C GLY A 256 22.04 -49.20 -30.62
N LEU A 257 21.59 -50.10 -29.74
CA LEU A 257 20.77 -49.75 -28.58
C LEU A 257 21.58 -49.02 -27.51
N VAL A 258 22.84 -49.40 -27.29
CA VAL A 258 23.73 -48.75 -26.34
C VAL A 258 24.08 -47.32 -26.79
N GLU A 259 24.34 -47.09 -28.08
CA GLU A 259 24.56 -45.73 -28.61
C GLU A 259 23.35 -44.82 -28.37
N LYS A 260 22.12 -45.34 -28.56
CA LYS A 260 20.90 -44.58 -28.24
C LYS A 260 20.78 -44.30 -26.74
N ALA A 261 21.14 -45.26 -25.89
CA ALA A 261 21.15 -45.06 -24.44
C ALA A 261 22.19 -44.02 -24.01
N GLU A 262 23.38 -44.01 -24.63
CA GLU A 262 24.42 -42.99 -24.41
C GLU A 262 23.91 -41.59 -24.76
N ALA A 263 23.25 -41.42 -25.91
CA ALA A 263 22.64 -40.16 -26.31
C ALA A 263 21.58 -39.68 -25.29
N ALA A 264 20.68 -40.57 -24.86
CA ALA A 264 19.65 -40.25 -23.86
C ALA A 264 20.26 -39.86 -22.50
N ILE A 265 21.34 -40.52 -22.08
CA ILE A 265 22.08 -40.17 -20.84
C ILE A 265 22.69 -38.77 -20.96
N SER A 266 23.23 -38.41 -22.13
CA SER A 266 23.75 -37.06 -22.37
C SER A 266 22.66 -35.98 -22.26
N GLU A 267 21.47 -36.23 -22.82
CA GLU A 267 20.33 -35.32 -22.67
C GLU A 267 19.91 -35.13 -21.20
N VAL A 268 19.90 -36.21 -20.41
CA VAL A 268 19.62 -36.15 -18.97
C VAL A 268 20.69 -35.33 -18.23
N ALA A 269 21.97 -35.42 -18.64
CA ALA A 269 23.04 -34.62 -18.06
C ALA A 269 22.83 -33.12 -18.31
N GLU A 270 22.42 -32.75 -19.53
CA GLU A 270 22.11 -31.37 -19.88
C GLU A 270 20.89 -30.85 -19.12
N ALA A 271 19.83 -31.65 -18.99
CA ALA A 271 18.66 -31.30 -18.19
C ALA A 271 19.03 -31.06 -16.70
N ALA A 272 19.88 -31.91 -16.11
CA ALA A 272 20.36 -31.72 -14.73
C ALA A 272 21.17 -30.42 -14.55
N ARG A 273 22.00 -30.05 -15.55
CA ARG A 273 22.70 -28.76 -15.55
C ARG A 273 21.73 -27.58 -15.66
N SER A 274 20.70 -27.69 -16.49
CA SER A 274 19.65 -26.67 -16.61
C SER A 274 18.91 -26.45 -15.28
N VAL A 275 18.54 -27.52 -14.59
CA VAL A 275 17.93 -27.44 -13.24
C VAL A 275 18.88 -26.74 -12.26
N THR A 276 20.17 -27.05 -12.29
CA THR A 276 21.19 -26.40 -11.44
C THR A 276 21.23 -24.89 -11.68
N HIS A 277 21.14 -24.46 -12.94
CA HIS A 277 21.11 -23.04 -13.31
C HIS A 277 19.83 -22.35 -12.83
N ILE A 278 18.65 -22.97 -13.04
CA ILE A 278 17.37 -22.42 -12.57
C ILE A 278 17.36 -22.28 -11.04
N MET A 279 17.89 -23.28 -10.31
CA MET A 279 17.96 -23.21 -8.85
C MET A 279 18.92 -22.11 -8.36
N HIS A 280 19.98 -21.82 -9.11
CA HIS A 280 20.86 -20.68 -8.83
C HIS A 280 20.10 -19.36 -8.96
N ASP A 281 19.34 -19.18 -10.05
CA ASP A 281 18.55 -17.96 -10.29
C ASP A 281 17.44 -17.78 -9.25
N ILE A 282 16.77 -18.86 -8.83
CA ILE A 282 15.77 -18.83 -7.75
C ILE A 282 16.41 -18.43 -6.41
N SER A 283 17.60 -18.95 -6.09
CA SER A 283 18.30 -18.59 -4.86
C SER A 283 18.72 -17.12 -4.86
N ALA A 284 19.21 -16.60 -5.99
CA ALA A 284 19.53 -15.19 -6.15
C ALA A 284 18.30 -14.29 -6.03
N ALA A 285 17.20 -14.63 -6.70
CA ALA A 285 15.94 -13.91 -6.60
C ALA A 285 15.36 -13.94 -5.18
N SER A 286 15.47 -15.08 -4.48
CA SER A 286 15.02 -15.22 -3.09
C SER A 286 15.85 -14.35 -2.14
N ALA A 287 17.16 -14.22 -2.37
CA ALA A 287 18.01 -13.31 -1.60
C ALA A 287 17.63 -11.83 -1.82
N GLU A 288 17.35 -11.44 -3.06
CA GLU A 288 16.85 -10.10 -3.39
C GLU A 288 15.49 -9.82 -2.74
N GLN A 289 14.55 -10.76 -2.82
CA GLN A 289 13.25 -10.67 -2.13
C GLN A 289 13.42 -10.52 -0.62
N SER A 290 14.34 -11.27 0.00
CA SER A 290 14.61 -11.16 1.44
C SER A 290 15.13 -9.76 1.82
N SER A 291 15.98 -9.16 0.98
CA SER A 291 16.42 -7.77 1.17
C SER A 291 15.26 -6.80 1.05
N GLY A 292 14.44 -6.92 0.00
CA GLY A 292 13.26 -6.06 -0.19
C GLY A 292 12.24 -6.18 0.94
N ILE A 293 12.03 -7.37 1.48
CA ILE A 293 11.19 -7.61 2.65
C ILE A 293 11.74 -6.89 3.89
N THR A 294 13.06 -6.85 4.07
CA THR A 294 13.69 -6.14 5.18
C THR A 294 13.42 -4.63 5.09
N GLU A 295 13.52 -4.05 3.89
CA GLU A 295 13.19 -2.64 3.66
C GLU A 295 11.71 -2.33 3.92
N VAL A 296 10.80 -3.21 3.47
CA VAL A 296 9.37 -3.07 3.74
C VAL A 296 9.08 -3.17 5.24
N ASN A 297 9.71 -4.09 5.97
CA ASN A 297 9.57 -4.20 7.43
C ASN A 297 10.01 -2.91 8.13
N GLN A 298 11.09 -2.29 7.67
CA GLN A 298 11.54 -0.99 8.20
C GLN A 298 10.50 0.10 7.94
N ALA A 299 9.93 0.17 6.73
CA ALA A 299 8.87 1.12 6.40
C ALA A 299 7.60 0.89 7.25
N VAL A 300 7.21 -0.37 7.49
CA VAL A 300 6.07 -0.71 8.36
C VAL A 300 6.33 -0.26 9.80
N ALA A 301 7.54 -0.43 10.33
CA ALA A 301 7.91 0.05 11.66
C ALA A 301 7.83 1.58 11.77
N GLU A 302 8.26 2.32 10.74
CA GLU A 302 8.12 3.78 10.69
C GLU A 302 6.65 4.21 10.62
N MET A 303 5.83 3.51 9.85
CA MET A 303 4.38 3.74 9.80
C MET A 303 3.70 3.46 11.14
N ASP A 304 4.11 2.41 11.85
CA ASP A 304 3.61 2.11 13.20
C ASP A 304 3.95 3.24 14.17
N GLN A 305 5.21 3.69 14.20
CA GLN A 305 5.62 4.85 15.00
C GLN A 305 4.79 6.10 14.68
N ALA A 306 4.59 6.41 13.39
CA ALA A 306 3.76 7.54 12.98
C ALA A 306 2.29 7.38 13.40
N THR A 307 1.76 6.15 13.35
CA THR A 307 0.39 5.82 13.79
C THR A 307 0.23 6.02 15.29
N GLN A 308 1.20 5.58 16.10
CA GLN A 308 1.22 5.84 17.54
C GLN A 308 1.32 7.34 17.85
N GLN A 309 2.16 8.09 17.14
CA GLN A 309 2.23 9.55 17.28
C GLN A 309 0.91 10.23 16.91
N ASN A 310 0.23 9.76 15.87
CA ASN A 310 -1.09 10.27 15.50
C ASN A 310 -2.11 10.00 16.61
N ALA A 311 -2.10 8.82 17.24
CA ALA A 311 -2.99 8.53 18.36
C ALA A 311 -2.77 9.50 19.54
N LEU A 312 -1.52 9.82 19.86
CA LEU A 312 -1.19 10.83 20.87
C LEU A 312 -1.70 12.22 20.48
N ARG A 313 -1.48 12.65 19.23
CA ARG A 313 -1.96 13.94 18.72
C ARG A 313 -3.49 14.04 18.69
N VAL A 314 -4.17 12.94 18.37
CA VAL A 314 -5.63 12.84 18.45
C VAL A 314 -6.08 13.07 19.88
N GLN A 315 -5.43 12.45 20.86
CA GLN A 315 -5.78 12.65 22.26
C GLN A 315 -5.53 14.10 22.73
N GLU A 316 -4.41 14.70 22.33
CA GLU A 316 -4.09 16.11 22.62
C GLU A 316 -5.10 17.07 21.98
N THR A 317 -5.47 16.83 20.72
CA THR A 317 -6.44 17.64 19.98
C THR A 317 -7.83 17.54 20.58
N ALA A 318 -8.26 16.34 21.00
CA ALA A 318 -9.52 16.15 21.72
C ALA A 318 -9.57 17.00 22.99
N ARG A 319 -8.50 16.96 23.80
CA ARG A 319 -8.40 17.76 25.04
C ARG A 319 -8.44 19.25 24.74
N ALA A 320 -7.74 19.71 23.70
CA ALA A 320 -7.74 21.11 23.31
C ALA A 320 -9.14 21.58 22.83
N ALA A 321 -9.84 20.76 22.05
CA ALA A 321 -11.20 21.06 21.59
C ALA A 321 -12.19 21.20 22.76
N VAL A 322 -12.15 20.26 23.72
CA VAL A 322 -12.98 20.33 24.94
C VAL A 322 -12.64 21.57 25.78
N ALA A 323 -11.36 21.92 25.92
CA ALA A 323 -10.95 23.11 26.65
C ALA A 323 -11.44 24.41 25.96
N LEU A 324 -11.39 24.46 24.62
CA LEU A 324 -11.93 25.59 23.86
C LEU A 324 -13.44 25.73 24.01
N GLU A 325 -14.19 24.62 23.96
CA GLU A 325 -15.64 24.60 24.18
C GLU A 325 -15.98 25.12 25.59
N GLN A 326 -15.28 24.65 26.61
CA GLN A 326 -15.47 25.11 27.99
C GLN A 326 -15.16 26.62 28.13
N GLN A 327 -14.06 27.09 27.55
CA GLN A 327 -13.68 28.50 27.60
C GLN A 327 -14.69 29.40 26.88
N ALA A 328 -15.18 28.97 25.70
CA ALA A 328 -16.24 29.67 24.98
C ALA A 328 -17.54 29.71 25.77
N GLY A 329 -17.90 28.61 26.46
CA GLY A 329 -19.05 28.56 27.36
C GLY A 329 -18.94 29.54 28.53
N LEU A 330 -17.77 29.60 29.20
CA LEU A 330 -17.53 30.56 30.30
C LEU A 330 -17.59 32.02 29.82
N LEU A 331 -17.06 32.31 28.63
CA LEU A 331 -17.15 33.64 28.02
C LEU A 331 -18.61 33.98 27.67
N SER A 332 -19.38 33.02 27.16
CA SER A 332 -20.80 33.18 26.85
C SER A 332 -21.59 33.58 28.10
N LEU A 333 -21.42 32.85 29.20
CA LEU A 333 -22.04 33.15 30.50
C LEU A 333 -21.64 34.54 31.03
N SER A 334 -20.37 34.93 30.84
CA SER A 334 -19.87 36.24 31.27
C SER A 334 -20.48 37.40 30.46
N VAL A 335 -20.69 37.18 29.16
CA VAL A 335 -21.29 38.15 28.24
C VAL A 335 -22.81 38.23 28.41
N GLU A 336 -23.47 37.14 28.81
CA GLU A 336 -24.92 37.10 29.04
C GLU A 336 -25.39 38.06 30.15
N ALA A 337 -24.50 38.38 31.10
CA ALA A 337 -24.74 39.42 32.11
C ALA A 337 -25.00 40.83 31.49
N PHE A 338 -24.56 41.06 30.25
CA PHE A 338 -24.74 42.32 29.54
C PHE A 338 -25.92 42.27 28.56
N ARG A 339 -26.97 43.05 28.85
CA ARG A 339 -28.15 43.19 28.00
C ARG A 339 -27.88 44.21 26.90
N LEU A 340 -27.65 43.72 25.70
CA LEU A 340 -27.56 44.54 24.49
C LEU A 340 -28.96 45.01 24.05
N ASN A 341 -29.02 46.18 23.42
CA ASN A 341 -30.23 46.61 22.73
C ASN A 341 -30.44 45.67 21.54
N GLN A 342 -31.25 44.63 21.72
CA GLN A 342 -31.82 43.92 20.59
C GLN A 342 -32.79 44.90 19.94
N SER A 343 -32.29 45.69 18.99
CA SER A 343 -33.18 46.20 17.96
C SER A 343 -33.87 44.96 17.40
N PRO A 344 -35.21 44.86 17.43
CA PRO A 344 -35.87 43.72 16.82
C PRO A 344 -35.38 43.74 15.38
N LEU A 345 -34.62 42.70 15.01
CA LEU A 345 -34.30 42.49 13.62
C LEU A 345 -35.64 42.52 12.91
N ALA A 346 -35.72 43.40 11.92
CA ALA A 346 -36.75 43.35 10.92
C ALA A 346 -37.01 41.88 10.60
N ALA A 347 -38.28 41.49 10.63
CA ALA A 347 -38.73 40.28 9.99
C ALA A 347 -38.29 40.34 8.52
N THR A 348 -37.09 39.89 8.23
CA THR A 348 -36.65 39.54 6.90
C THR A 348 -37.58 38.41 6.51
N GLY A 349 -38.44 38.70 5.54
CA GLY A 349 -39.53 37.83 5.13
C GLY A 349 -39.08 36.39 4.98
N LEU A 350 -39.89 35.49 5.53
CA LEU A 350 -39.94 34.10 5.14
C LEU A 350 -40.06 34.05 3.61
N GLN A 351 -38.94 33.87 2.93
CA GLN A 351 -38.93 33.29 1.59
C GLN A 351 -39.04 31.77 1.79
N PRO A 352 -40.01 31.10 1.16
CA PRO A 352 -40.15 29.66 1.29
C PRO A 352 -38.91 28.94 0.72
N PRO A 353 -38.60 27.74 1.23
CA PRO A 353 -37.40 27.02 0.83
C PRO A 353 -37.54 26.60 -0.64
N VAL A 354 -36.66 27.13 -1.49
CA VAL A 354 -36.38 26.50 -2.79
C VAL A 354 -35.66 25.18 -2.51
N THR A 355 -36.31 24.09 -2.89
CA THR A 355 -35.77 22.73 -2.90
C THR A 355 -34.55 22.68 -3.80
N ALA A 356 -33.36 22.77 -3.20
CA ALA A 356 -32.11 22.43 -3.85
C ALA A 356 -31.95 20.90 -3.83
N THR A 357 -32.06 20.29 -5.02
CA THR A 357 -31.62 18.92 -5.28
C THR A 357 -30.10 18.81 -5.08
N PRO A 358 -29.58 17.69 -4.53
CA PRO A 358 -28.15 17.51 -4.39
C PRO A 358 -27.54 17.18 -5.75
N LYS A 359 -26.71 18.07 -6.31
CA LYS A 359 -25.75 17.68 -7.34
C LYS A 359 -24.47 17.23 -6.66
N ALA A 360 -24.13 15.97 -6.89
CA ALA A 360 -22.87 15.35 -6.51
C ALA A 360 -21.70 16.18 -7.05
N ASN A 361 -20.76 16.47 -6.15
CA ASN A 361 -19.51 17.13 -6.46
C ASN A 361 -18.56 16.08 -7.06
N VAL A 362 -18.23 16.22 -8.34
CA VAL A 362 -17.10 15.51 -8.97
C VAL A 362 -15.94 16.51 -9.04
N LEU A 363 -14.77 16.07 -8.58
CA LEU A 363 -13.51 16.82 -8.52
C LEU A 363 -13.09 17.43 -9.88
N PRO A 364 -12.28 18.51 -9.88
CA PRO A 364 -11.93 19.26 -11.09
C PRO A 364 -10.77 18.63 -11.86
N ALA A 365 -10.89 18.61 -13.20
CA ALA A 365 -9.80 18.35 -14.12
C ALA A 365 -9.12 19.67 -14.54
N GLY A 366 -7.80 19.72 -14.38
CA GLY A 366 -6.94 20.81 -14.82
C GLY A 366 -6.62 20.76 -16.32
N SER A 367 -6.75 21.93 -16.95
CA SER A 367 -6.00 22.49 -18.09
C SER A 367 -5.19 21.59 -19.05
N ALA A 368 -5.51 21.69 -20.35
CA ALA A 368 -4.54 21.81 -21.46
C ALA A 368 -5.29 22.29 -22.73
N HIS A 369 -5.05 23.51 -23.20
CA HIS A 369 -4.19 23.86 -24.34
C HIS A 369 -4.55 23.22 -25.69
N ASN A 370 -4.84 24.12 -26.63
CA ASN A 370 -5.26 23.93 -28.01
C ASN A 370 -4.04 23.66 -28.92
N SER A 371 -4.14 22.72 -29.87
CA SER A 371 -3.57 22.82 -31.24
C SER A 371 -3.79 21.55 -32.08
N SER A 372 -4.61 21.71 -33.12
CA SER A 372 -4.50 21.20 -34.50
C SER A 372 -3.96 19.79 -34.82
N ALA A 373 -4.89 18.95 -35.28
CA ALA A 373 -4.90 18.08 -36.47
C ALA A 373 -3.58 17.59 -37.13
N THR A 374 -3.45 16.25 -37.25
CA THR A 374 -3.14 15.53 -38.51
C THR A 374 -3.44 14.02 -38.40
N SER A 375 -3.85 13.43 -39.52
CA SER A 375 -4.41 12.09 -39.73
C SER A 375 -3.38 10.92 -39.73
N PRO A 376 -3.82 9.62 -39.79
CA PRO A 376 -3.13 8.48 -39.17
C PRO A 376 -2.39 7.51 -40.12
N VAL A 377 -1.58 6.61 -39.56
CA VAL A 377 -1.08 5.36 -40.20
C VAL A 377 -1.18 4.20 -39.18
N PRO A 378 -1.54 2.96 -39.56
CA PRO A 378 -1.94 1.91 -38.62
C PRO A 378 -0.82 0.92 -38.30
N THR A 379 -0.83 0.36 -37.07
CA THR A 379 -0.01 -0.82 -36.71
C THR A 379 -0.87 -1.96 -36.17
N LYS A 380 -0.55 -3.16 -36.68
CA LYS A 380 -1.24 -4.45 -36.57
C LYS A 380 -1.50 -4.90 -35.12
N LYS A 381 -2.71 -5.45 -34.91
CA LYS A 381 -3.05 -6.30 -33.77
C LYS A 381 -2.26 -7.61 -33.83
N ARG A 382 -1.56 -7.95 -32.76
CA ARG A 382 -1.13 -9.32 -32.44
C ARG A 382 -2.08 -9.85 -31.37
N GLN A 383 -2.85 -10.88 -31.73
CA GLN A 383 -3.65 -11.67 -30.79
C GLN A 383 -2.69 -12.41 -29.85
N MET A 384 -2.93 -12.31 -28.54
CA MET A 384 -2.46 -13.29 -27.57
C MET A 384 -3.66 -14.08 -27.08
N ALA A 385 -3.50 -15.40 -27.14
CA ALA A 385 -4.46 -16.41 -26.77
C ALA A 385 -4.67 -16.46 -25.25
N SER A 386 -5.86 -16.91 -24.88
CA SER A 386 -6.31 -17.26 -23.54
C SER A 386 -5.39 -18.27 -22.86
N VAL A 387 -5.01 -17.98 -21.62
CA VAL A 387 -4.45 -18.96 -20.67
C VAL A 387 -5.50 -19.14 -19.59
N GLU A 388 -6.14 -20.29 -19.63
CA GLU A 388 -7.00 -20.85 -18.60
C GLU A 388 -6.42 -22.25 -18.33
N GLU A 389 -6.58 -22.74 -17.09
CA GLU A 389 -6.27 -24.11 -16.65
C GLU A 389 -4.88 -24.33 -16.01
N TRP A 390 -4.79 -24.11 -14.70
CA TRP A 390 -4.02 -24.93 -13.75
C TRP A 390 -4.77 -24.96 -12.41
N GLU A 391 -5.71 -25.89 -12.27
CA GLU A 391 -6.14 -26.46 -10.98
C GLU A 391 -5.77 -27.96 -11.01
N GLU A 392 -5.34 -28.47 -9.86
CA GLU A 392 -4.91 -29.86 -9.55
C GLU A 392 -3.56 -30.33 -10.12
N PHE A 393 -2.52 -30.28 -9.28
CA PHE A 393 -1.72 -31.45 -8.89
C PHE A 393 -0.95 -31.20 -7.58
#